data_AF-A0A533W331-F1
#
_entry.id   AF-A0A533W331-F1
#
_cell.length_a   1.000
_cell.length_b   1.000
_cell.length_c   1.000
_cell.angle_alpha   90.00
_cell.angle_beta   90.00
_cell.angle_gamma   90.00
#
_symmetry.space_group_name_H-M   'P 1'
#
loop_
_entity.id
_entity.type
_entity.pdbx_description
1 polymer ?
#
loop_
_entity_poly.entity_id
_entity_poly.type
_entity_poly.pdbx_seq_one_letter_code
_entity_poly.pdbx_strand_id
1 'polypeptide(L)'
;MEGLEKAINERVSFLKEQINPNKPLVNRAFEIQIEIIRAADTEGAAIQILRKQKQLEIAKDMDTIERLYTELEALEWLQREVVKHI
;
A
#
# COMPACT_ATOMS: atom_id res chain seq x y z
N MET A 1 16.71 0.37 10.89
CA MET A 1 16.91 -0.74 9.94
C MET A 1 17.16 -0.15 8.56
N GLU A 2 18.41 0.04 8.15
CA GLU A 2 18.75 0.66 6.86
C GLU A 2 18.20 -0.12 5.64
N GLY A 3 18.00 -1.44 5.77
CA GLY A 3 17.46 -2.28 4.70
C GLY A 3 15.97 -2.05 4.41
N LEU A 4 15.14 -1.89 5.45
CA LEU A 4 13.70 -1.66 5.29
C LEU A 4 13.42 -0.31 4.61
N GLU A 5 14.09 0.74 5.05
CA GLU A 5 13.95 2.08 4.46
C GLU A 5 14.40 2.08 2.99
N LYS A 6 15.48 1.37 2.67
CA LYS A 6 15.92 1.18 1.29
C LYS A 6 14.87 0.46 0.44
N ALA A 7 14.30 -0.64 0.93
CA ALA A 7 13.25 -1.39 0.22
C ALA A 7 12.00 -0.53 -0.02
N ILE A 8 11.59 0.29 0.96
CA ILE A 8 10.49 1.25 0.82
C ILE A 8 10.80 2.28 -0.28
N ASN A 9 11.99 2.87 -0.27
CA ASN A 9 12.39 3.88 -1.26
C ASN A 9 12.46 3.30 -2.67
N GLU A 10 12.97 2.08 -2.83
CA GLU A 10 13.00 1.36 -4.11
C GLU A 10 11.59 1.07 -4.61
N ARG A 11 10.69 0.58 -3.75
CA ARG A 11 9.29 0.31 -4.11
C ARG A 11 8.55 1.56 -4.54
N VAL A 12 8.74 2.68 -3.82
CA VAL A 12 8.14 3.96 -4.20
C VAL A 12 8.66 4.46 -5.54
N SER A 13 9.97 4.36 -5.77
CA SER A 13 10.58 4.77 -7.05
C SER A 13 10.02 3.92 -8.19
N PHE A 14 9.97 2.60 -8.02
CA PHE A 14 9.37 1.69 -8.98
C PHE A 14 7.91 2.05 -9.31
N LEU A 15 7.07 2.30 -8.30
CA LEU A 15 5.66 2.65 -8.53
C LEU A 15 5.51 3.98 -9.27
N LYS A 16 6.37 4.97 -9.00
CA LYS A 16 6.37 6.25 -9.71
C LYS A 16 6.75 6.10 -11.18
N GLU A 17 7.71 5.22 -11.50
CA GLU A 17 8.13 4.95 -12.88
C GLU A 17 7.01 4.30 -13.72
N GLN A 18 6.03 3.65 -13.10
CA GLN A 18 4.89 3.05 -13.79
C GLN A 18 3.77 4.06 -14.13
N ILE A 19 3.82 5.29 -13.59
CA ILE A 19 2.80 6.30 -13.84
C ILE A 19 2.78 6.68 -15.33
N ASN A 20 1.62 6.56 -15.95
CA ASN A 20 1.44 6.80 -17.38
C ASN A 20 0.25 7.75 -17.61
N PRO A 21 0.43 8.90 -18.29
CA PRO A 21 -0.64 9.87 -18.53
C PRO A 21 -1.90 9.27 -19.20
N ASN A 22 -1.74 8.19 -19.96
CA ASN A 22 -2.84 7.53 -20.68
C ASN A 22 -3.64 6.54 -19.82
N LYS A 23 -3.28 6.31 -18.54
CA LYS A 23 -3.91 5.31 -17.67
C LYS A 23 -4.28 5.88 -16.28
N PRO A 24 -5.18 6.87 -16.20
CA PRO A 24 -5.46 7.60 -14.96
C PRO A 24 -5.96 6.71 -13.80
N LEU A 25 -6.80 5.70 -14.08
CA LEU A 25 -7.28 4.79 -13.04
C LEU A 25 -6.16 3.91 -12.45
N VAL A 26 -5.24 3.46 -13.30
CA VAL A 26 -4.07 2.67 -12.85
C VAL A 26 -3.11 3.56 -12.06
N ASN A 27 -2.90 4.80 -12.50
CA ASN A 27 -2.07 5.76 -11.76
C ASN A 27 -2.64 6.03 -10.36
N ARG A 28 -3.96 6.19 -10.23
CA ARG A 28 -4.63 6.36 -8.93
C ARG A 28 -4.31 5.21 -7.99
N ALA A 29 -4.32 3.97 -8.48
CA ALA A 29 -3.95 2.81 -7.66
C ALA A 29 -2.49 2.90 -7.20
N PHE A 30 -1.55 3.24 -8.08
CA PHE A 30 -0.13 3.40 -7.70
C PHE A 30 0.08 4.54 -6.69
N GLU A 31 -0.61 5.67 -6.87
CA GLU A 31 -0.56 6.80 -5.95
C GLU A 31 -1.06 6.42 -4.55
N ILE A 32 -2.18 5.68 -4.46
CA ILE A 32 -2.69 5.14 -3.20
C ILE A 32 -1.64 4.21 -2.56
N GLN A 33 -1.04 3.30 -3.32
CA GLN A 33 0.00 2.41 -2.76
C GLN A 33 1.20 3.19 -2.23
N ILE A 34 1.66 4.22 -2.96
CA ILE A 34 2.78 5.08 -2.52
C ILE A 34 2.43 5.83 -1.23
N GLU A 35 1.23 6.40 -1.16
CA GLU A 35 0.75 7.13 0.03
C GLU A 35 0.74 6.21 1.24
N ILE A 36 0.14 5.03 1.12
CA ILE A 36 0.04 4.05 2.20
C ILE A 36 1.42 3.56 2.64
N ILE A 37 2.30 3.20 1.72
CA ILE A 37 3.65 2.72 2.05
C ILE A 37 4.46 3.80 2.78
N ARG A 38 4.34 5.07 2.39
CA ARG A 38 5.08 6.18 3.01
C ARG A 38 4.51 6.60 4.36
N ALA A 39 3.19 6.56 4.52
CA ALA A 39 2.50 7.03 5.72
C ALA A 39 2.38 5.95 6.80
N ALA A 40 2.50 4.67 6.43
CA ALA A 40 2.30 3.59 7.36
C ALA A 40 3.39 3.55 8.43
N ASP A 41 2.94 3.48 9.69
CA ASP A 41 3.74 2.98 10.79
C ASP A 41 4.10 1.51 10.51
N THR A 42 5.39 1.25 10.32
CA THR A 42 5.91 -0.08 9.98
C THR A 42 5.64 -1.11 11.07
N GLU A 43 5.61 -0.70 12.35
CA GLU A 43 5.28 -1.59 13.46
C GLU A 43 3.76 -1.85 13.54
N GLY A 44 2.96 -0.89 13.09
CA GLY A 44 1.50 -0.95 13.06
C GLY A 44 0.88 -1.58 11.80
N ALA A 45 1.68 -2.02 10.82
CA ALA A 45 1.18 -2.49 9.52
C ALA A 45 0.16 -3.64 9.65
N ALA A 46 0.43 -4.65 10.48
CA ALA A 46 -0.49 -5.77 10.74
C ALA A 46 -1.85 -5.31 11.31
N ILE A 47 -1.86 -4.33 12.21
CA ILE A 47 -3.11 -3.79 12.78
C ILE A 47 -3.89 -3.03 11.72
N GLN A 48 -3.20 -2.29 10.85
CA GLN A 48 -3.84 -1.58 9.75
C GLN A 48 -4.49 -2.55 8.76
N ILE A 49 -3.82 -3.66 8.41
CA ILE A 49 -4.40 -4.73 7.56
C ILE A 49 -5.72 -5.23 8.15
N LEU A 50 -5.73 -5.60 9.43
CA LEU A 50 -6.94 -6.10 10.09
C LEU A 50 -8.07 -5.07 10.09
N ARG A 51 -7.77 -3.78 10.29
CA ARG A 51 -8.77 -2.71 10.23
C ARG A 51 -9.35 -2.58 8.82
N LYS A 52 -8.51 -2.65 7.78
CA LYS A 52 -8.93 -2.55 6.38
C LYS A 52 -9.77 -3.75 5.94
N GLN A 53 -9.42 -4.95 6.38
CA GLN A 53 -10.22 -6.16 6.16
C GLN A 53 -11.64 -6.01 6.76
N LYS A 54 -11.74 -5.50 7.99
CA LYS A 54 -13.06 -5.20 8.60
C LYS A 54 -13.85 -4.12 7.85
N GLN A 55 -13.17 -3.10 7.33
CA GLN A 55 -13.83 -2.09 6.49
C GLN A 55 -14.37 -2.70 5.20
N LEU A 56 -13.65 -3.66 4.62
CA LEU A 56 -14.05 -4.35 3.41
C LEU A 56 -15.30 -5.21 3.61
N GLU A 57 -15.44 -5.88 4.77
CA GLU A 57 -16.63 -6.67 5.12
C GLU A 57 -17.93 -5.85 5.12
N ILE A 58 -17.85 -4.56 5.41
CA ILE A 58 -19.01 -3.65 5.50
C ILE A 58 -19.14 -2.69 4.32
N ALA A 59 -18.16 -2.66 3.41
CA ALA A 59 -18.17 -1.79 2.25
C ALA A 59 -19.26 -2.21 1.26
N LYS A 60 -19.92 -1.22 0.64
CA LYS A 60 -21.04 -1.46 -0.30
C LYS A 60 -20.82 -0.84 -1.66
N ASP A 61 -19.98 0.19 -1.76
CA ASP A 61 -19.68 0.88 -2.99
C ASP A 61 -18.38 0.36 -3.62
N MET A 62 -18.39 0.25 -4.95
CA MET A 62 -17.27 -0.34 -5.67
C MET A 62 -15.99 0.49 -5.47
N ASP A 63 -16.08 1.81 -5.57
CA ASP A 63 -14.93 2.70 -5.45
C ASP A 63 -14.20 2.54 -4.11
N THR A 64 -14.93 2.37 -3.00
CA THR A 64 -14.35 2.09 -1.69
C THR A 64 -13.75 0.69 -1.64
N ILE A 65 -14.42 -0.32 -2.22
CA ILE A 65 -13.89 -1.69 -2.29
C ILE A 65 -12.54 -1.70 -3.05
N GLU A 66 -12.49 -1.09 -4.23
CA GLU A 66 -11.29 -0.97 -5.08
C GLU A 66 -10.15 -0.27 -4.34
N ARG A 67 -10.46 0.85 -3.68
CA ARG A 67 -9.48 1.57 -2.85
C ARG A 67 -9.00 0.70 -1.70
N LEU A 68 -9.89 0.05 -0.94
CA LEU A 68 -9.52 -0.78 0.21
C LEU A 68 -8.62 -1.95 -0.20
N TYR A 69 -8.89 -2.59 -1.34
CA TYR A 69 -7.99 -3.62 -1.88
C TYR A 69 -6.62 -3.05 -2.22
N THR A 70 -6.56 -1.87 -2.86
CA THR A 70 -5.28 -1.21 -3.19
C THR A 70 -4.48 -0.86 -1.93
N GLU A 71 -5.15 -0.36 -0.89
CA GLU A 71 -4.52 -0.06 0.40
C GLU A 71 -4.04 -1.34 1.10
N LEU A 72 -4.80 -2.44 1.02
CA LEU A 72 -4.42 -3.74 1.57
C LEU A 72 -3.17 -4.31 0.88
N GLU A 73 -3.11 -4.29 -0.45
CA GLU A 73 -1.93 -4.76 -1.21
C GLU A 73 -0.64 -4.04 -0.76
N ALA A 74 -0.73 -2.72 -0.57
CA ALA A 74 0.37 -1.90 -0.10
C ALA A 74 0.81 -2.28 1.33
N LEU A 75 -0.15 -2.44 2.25
CA LEU A 75 0.14 -2.81 3.63
C LEU A 75 0.68 -4.25 3.76
N GLU A 76 0.16 -5.20 2.99
CA GLU A 76 0.63 -6.59 2.97
C GLU A 76 2.04 -6.73 2.37
N TRP A 77 2.35 -5.93 1.35
CA TRP A 77 3.73 -5.79 0.88
C TRP A 77 4.63 -5.23 1.99
N LEU A 78 4.23 -4.14 2.65
CA LEU A 78 5.02 -3.52 3.70
C LEU A 78 5.25 -4.48 4.88
N GLN A 79 4.21 -5.18 5.33
CA GLN A 79 4.32 -6.16 6.41
C GLN A 79 5.32 -7.27 6.08
N ARG A 80 5.36 -7.73 4.82
CA ARG A 80 6.36 -8.72 4.37
C ARG A 80 7.77 -8.16 4.44
N GLU A 81 7.99 -6.92 4.03
CA GLU A 81 9.31 -6.30 4.11
C GLU A 81 9.74 -6.04 5.55
N VAL A 82 8.81 -5.64 6.43
CA VAL A 82 9.06 -5.50 7.87
C VAL A 82 9.54 -6.83 8.45
N VAL A 83 8.82 -7.94 8.21
CA VAL A 83 9.21 -9.28 8.70
C VAL A 83 10.57 -9.73 8.18
N LYS A 84 10.96 -9.36 6.94
CA LYS A 84 12.27 -9.72 6.38
C LYS A 84 13.44 -8.96 6.99
N HIS A 85 13.20 -7.78 7.55
CA HIS A 85 14.25 -6.86 8.00
C HIS A 85 14.32 -6.71 9.52
N ILE A 86 13.36 -7.30 10.27
CA ILE A 86 13.41 -7.49 11.72
C ILE A 86 14.40 -8.60 12.09
#